data_AF-H1DEJ3-F1
#
_entry.id   AF-H1DEJ3-F1
#
_cell.length_a   1.000
_cell.length_b   1.000
_cell.length_c   1.000
_cell.angle_alpha   90.00
_cell.angle_beta   90.00
_cell.angle_gamma   90.00
#
_symmetry.space_group_name_H-M   'P 1'
#
loop_
_entity.id
_entity.type
_entity.pdbx_description
1 polymer ?
#
loop_
_entity_poly.entity_id
_entity_poly.type
_entity_poly.pdbx_seq_one_letter_code
_entity_poly.pdbx_strand_id
1 'polypeptide(L)'
;MAEIEFNEFDFRKIHPIKLPFAEKYIYDIDYIFFADTGRWDARQTNMFFQEAGRMLVNAIHLFCQGYFDCAFYCLRQSFEISVTSLYLNENNDVITQWNKRQNGFEQNNMIQSLKKQSDDYKELREGVLKPYFDRLRVVMEKMNKYIHKQGFSTMYTMRYSFEGRKFYKEENLINFFTSCLKACIGAVAVWRIVLDPMPALLNDKVIFRKTTEMCTEPYSDEFIDEYMGREVFEQYKQSTLYQEYYKYFNQFEEQNEAIFNIIHYQIIDRNDFDEIWKQMHLLGIQEQVAVLFMMLSDHIVRVIFGNGIFCYTSNVKLNGNDQSVTYGNGVYDEYFQQGDINQAYKGVYISRFKFNTECVITVHNNLFADTELENFHSLKEQFANLLQKESEEFDKLIDKYVGNNK
;
A
#
# COMPACT_ATOMS: atom_id res chain seq x y z
N MET A 1 53.82 -24.26 -17.78
CA MET A 1 52.39 -24.61 -17.62
C MET A 1 51.88 -23.76 -16.48
N ALA A 2 51.04 -22.78 -16.78
CA ALA A 2 50.43 -21.94 -15.74
C ALA A 2 49.48 -22.81 -14.91
N GLU A 3 49.60 -22.77 -13.59
CA GLU A 3 48.61 -23.35 -12.68
C GLU A 3 47.28 -22.64 -12.93
N ILE A 4 46.38 -23.33 -13.62
CA ILE A 4 44.97 -22.95 -13.64
C ILE A 4 44.46 -23.29 -12.24
N GLU A 5 44.22 -22.28 -11.40
CA GLU A 5 43.57 -22.49 -10.11
C GLU A 5 42.22 -23.19 -10.34
N PHE A 6 42.14 -24.46 -9.96
CA PHE A 6 40.94 -25.31 -10.07
C PHE A 6 39.76 -24.82 -9.20
N ASN A 7 39.90 -23.70 -8.48
CA ASN A 7 38.87 -23.14 -7.60
C ASN A 7 37.66 -22.56 -8.36
N GLU A 8 37.80 -22.23 -9.64
CA GLU A 8 36.68 -21.75 -10.49
C GLU A 8 35.73 -22.85 -10.97
N PHE A 9 36.05 -24.13 -10.77
CA PHE A 9 35.27 -25.28 -11.26
C PHE A 9 34.61 -26.11 -10.16
N ASP A 10 34.44 -25.55 -8.97
CA ASP A 10 33.67 -26.25 -7.94
C ASP A 10 32.18 -26.20 -8.28
N PHE A 11 31.68 -27.22 -8.99
CA PHE A 11 30.27 -27.38 -9.35
C PHE A 11 29.31 -27.45 -8.14
N ARG A 12 29.83 -27.53 -6.91
CA ARG A 12 29.04 -27.49 -5.67
C ARG A 12 28.82 -26.05 -5.19
N LYS A 13 29.59 -25.08 -5.70
CA LYS A 13 29.44 -23.67 -5.33
C LYS A 13 28.39 -23.01 -6.21
N ILE A 14 27.59 -22.18 -5.57
CA ILE A 14 26.67 -21.28 -6.25
C ILE A 14 27.44 -20.00 -6.54
N HIS A 15 27.23 -19.46 -7.72
CA HIS A 15 27.88 -18.25 -8.18
C HIS A 15 26.86 -17.10 -8.19
N PRO A 16 27.01 -16.14 -7.26
CA PRO A 16 26.20 -14.95 -7.22
C PRO A 16 26.34 -14.12 -8.49
N ILE A 17 25.29 -13.40 -8.86
CA ILE A 17 25.26 -12.45 -9.97
C ILE A 17 24.80 -11.10 -9.46
N LYS A 18 25.35 -10.00 -9.98
CA LYS A 18 24.83 -8.67 -9.67
C LYS A 18 23.69 -8.32 -10.63
N LEU A 19 22.49 -8.07 -10.10
CA LEU A 19 21.40 -7.48 -10.86
C LEU A 19 21.54 -5.94 -10.85
N PRO A 20 21.71 -5.28 -12.00
CA PRO A 20 21.66 -3.82 -12.06
C PRO A 20 20.31 -3.29 -11.54
N PHE A 21 20.34 -2.18 -10.80
CA PHE A 21 19.13 -1.52 -10.27
C PHE A 21 18.27 -2.37 -9.32
N ALA A 22 18.81 -3.42 -8.71
CA ALA A 22 18.08 -4.29 -7.78
C ALA A 22 17.32 -3.52 -6.68
N GLU A 23 17.97 -2.53 -6.05
CA GLU A 23 17.35 -1.69 -5.02
C GLU A 23 16.18 -0.90 -5.57
N LYS A 24 16.33 -0.29 -6.77
CA LYS A 24 15.23 0.42 -7.44
C LYS A 24 14.03 -0.51 -7.65
N TYR A 25 14.25 -1.73 -8.14
CA TYR A 25 13.16 -2.69 -8.32
C TYR A 25 12.47 -3.05 -7.00
N ILE A 26 13.21 -3.14 -5.90
CA ILE A 26 12.64 -3.38 -4.56
C ILE A 26 11.79 -2.18 -4.11
N TYR A 27 12.30 -0.95 -4.26
CA TYR A 27 11.53 0.26 -3.96
C TYR A 27 10.28 0.38 -4.82
N ASP A 28 10.35 0.05 -6.11
CA ASP A 28 9.18 0.12 -6.98
C ASP A 28 8.12 -0.93 -6.60
N ILE A 29 8.50 -2.04 -5.97
CA ILE A 29 7.54 -3.03 -5.44
C ILE A 29 6.73 -2.43 -4.26
N ASP A 30 7.19 -1.36 -3.61
CA ASP A 30 6.43 -0.68 -2.57
C ASP A 30 5.08 -0.13 -3.07
N TYR A 31 4.96 0.22 -4.37
CA TYR A 31 3.67 0.55 -4.98
C TYR A 31 2.65 -0.59 -4.88
N ILE A 32 3.10 -1.85 -4.87
CA ILE A 32 2.21 -3.01 -4.66
C ILE A 32 1.83 -3.14 -3.18
N PHE A 33 2.76 -2.84 -2.26
CA PHE A 33 2.50 -2.93 -0.82
C PHE A 33 1.56 -1.83 -0.32
N PHE A 34 1.68 -0.61 -0.87
CA PHE A 34 0.90 0.56 -0.47
C PHE A 34 -0.40 0.76 -1.27
N ALA A 35 -0.64 -0.07 -2.28
CA ALA A 35 -1.93 -0.17 -2.92
C ALA A 35 -2.87 -1.04 -2.06
N ASP A 36 -3.27 -0.62 -0.85
CA ASP A 36 -4.26 -1.32 -0.01
C ASP A 36 -5.70 -0.95 -0.43
N THR A 37 -6.69 -1.84 -0.33
CA THR A 37 -8.03 -1.60 -0.94
C THR A 37 -8.97 -0.76 -0.10
N GLY A 38 -8.77 -0.71 1.22
CA GLY A 38 -9.71 -0.07 2.16
C GLY A 38 -11.09 -0.74 2.23
N ARG A 39 -11.44 -1.57 1.26
CA ARG A 39 -12.64 -2.40 1.18
C ARG A 39 -12.64 -3.50 2.24
N TRP A 40 -13.57 -3.39 3.18
CA TRP A 40 -13.76 -4.37 4.27
C TRP A 40 -14.12 -5.77 3.75
N ASP A 41 -14.93 -5.85 2.70
CA ASP A 41 -15.35 -7.08 2.04
C ASP A 41 -14.22 -7.78 1.27
N ALA A 42 -13.18 -7.04 0.89
CA ALA A 42 -12.04 -7.53 0.12
C ALA A 42 -10.71 -7.48 0.90
N ARG A 43 -10.72 -7.26 2.22
CA ARG A 43 -9.50 -7.06 3.04
C ARG A 43 -8.46 -8.17 2.88
N GLN A 44 -8.90 -9.41 2.67
CA GLN A 44 -8.00 -10.55 2.49
C GLN A 44 -7.17 -10.45 1.21
N THR A 45 -7.68 -9.77 0.18
CA THR A 45 -6.96 -9.54 -1.09
C THR A 45 -5.63 -8.82 -0.87
N ASN A 46 -5.58 -7.88 0.08
CA ASN A 46 -4.34 -7.17 0.44
C ASN A 46 -3.24 -8.15 0.85
N MET A 47 -3.56 -9.20 1.62
CA MET A 47 -2.57 -10.19 2.03
C MET A 47 -2.02 -10.96 0.82
N PHE A 48 -2.84 -11.28 -0.17
CA PHE A 48 -2.37 -11.93 -1.40
C PHE A 48 -1.44 -11.02 -2.21
N PHE A 49 -1.77 -9.73 -2.35
CA PHE A 49 -0.89 -8.78 -3.06
C PHE A 49 0.41 -8.50 -2.30
N GLN A 50 0.36 -8.42 -0.97
CA GLN A 50 1.56 -8.35 -0.13
C GLN A 50 2.42 -9.61 -0.27
N GLU A 51 1.83 -10.80 -0.31
CA GLU A 51 2.58 -12.03 -0.56
C GLU A 51 3.17 -12.06 -1.98
N ALA A 52 2.43 -11.59 -3.00
CA ALA A 52 2.94 -11.44 -4.35
C ALA A 52 4.12 -10.46 -4.43
N GLY A 53 4.04 -9.31 -3.74
CA GLY A 53 5.14 -8.36 -3.59
C GLY A 53 6.36 -8.99 -2.90
N ARG A 54 6.13 -9.77 -1.83
CA ARG A 54 7.20 -10.52 -1.15
C ARG A 54 7.86 -11.54 -2.08
N MET A 55 7.09 -12.23 -2.92
CA MET A 55 7.64 -13.15 -3.93
C MET A 55 8.52 -12.43 -4.95
N LEU A 56 8.15 -11.22 -5.39
CA LEU A 56 8.98 -10.41 -6.30
C LEU A 56 10.31 -10.00 -5.65
N VAL A 57 10.28 -9.55 -4.39
CA VAL A 57 11.50 -9.22 -3.61
C VAL A 57 12.39 -10.46 -3.44
N ASN A 58 11.79 -11.59 -3.07
CA ASN A 58 12.51 -12.87 -2.94
C ASN A 58 13.15 -13.31 -4.25
N ALA A 59 12.46 -13.11 -5.39
CA ALA A 59 13.02 -13.42 -6.70
C ALA A 59 14.30 -12.64 -6.98
N ILE A 60 14.33 -11.35 -6.65
CA ILE A 60 15.52 -10.49 -6.82
C ILE A 60 16.68 -11.01 -5.96
N HIS A 61 16.43 -11.29 -4.68
CA HIS A 61 17.48 -11.81 -3.79
C HIS A 61 17.99 -13.18 -4.22
N LEU A 62 17.10 -14.11 -4.54
CA LEU A 62 17.47 -15.45 -5.01
C LEU A 62 18.24 -15.39 -6.32
N PHE A 63 17.85 -14.51 -7.25
CA PHE A 63 18.58 -14.31 -8.50
C PHE A 63 20.01 -13.82 -8.23
N CYS A 64 20.15 -12.81 -7.37
CA CYS A 64 21.46 -12.27 -7.01
C CYS A 64 22.35 -13.30 -6.30
N GLN A 65 21.76 -14.17 -5.49
CA GLN A 65 22.46 -15.28 -4.83
C GLN A 65 22.85 -16.42 -5.78
N GLY A 66 22.31 -16.42 -7.00
CA GLY A 66 22.58 -17.45 -8.00
C GLY A 66 21.58 -18.61 -8.02
N TYR A 67 20.43 -18.51 -7.35
CA TYR A 67 19.35 -19.51 -7.37
C TYR A 67 18.29 -19.19 -8.44
N PHE A 68 18.68 -19.24 -9.72
CA PHE A 68 17.87 -18.78 -10.86
C PHE A 68 16.52 -19.48 -11.02
N ASP A 69 16.42 -20.81 -10.92
CA ASP A 69 15.11 -21.49 -11.01
C ASP A 69 14.18 -21.11 -9.87
N CYS A 70 14.70 -21.00 -8.64
CA CYS A 70 13.93 -20.50 -7.51
C CYS A 70 13.48 -19.06 -7.75
N ALA A 71 14.35 -18.21 -8.29
CA ALA A 71 14.00 -16.83 -8.65
C ALA A 71 12.89 -16.75 -9.71
N PHE A 72 13.01 -17.51 -10.81
CA PHE A 72 11.95 -17.58 -11.83
C PHE A 72 10.67 -18.22 -11.29
N TYR A 73 10.77 -19.18 -10.37
CA TYR A 73 9.61 -19.74 -9.69
C TYR A 73 8.89 -18.70 -8.82
N CYS A 74 9.62 -17.89 -8.05
CA CYS A 74 9.06 -16.77 -7.30
C CYS A 74 8.37 -15.74 -8.21
N LEU A 75 8.96 -15.39 -9.37
CA LEU A 75 8.32 -14.53 -10.36
C LEU A 75 7.02 -15.13 -10.92
N ARG A 76 6.99 -16.44 -11.17
CA ARG A 76 5.77 -17.12 -11.60
C ARG A 76 4.73 -17.13 -10.48
N GLN A 77 5.14 -17.40 -9.25
CA GLN A 77 4.23 -17.47 -8.11
C GLN A 77 3.61 -16.13 -7.76
N SER A 78 4.33 -15.01 -7.87
CA SER A 78 3.73 -13.69 -7.64
C SER A 78 2.51 -13.46 -8.54
N PHE A 79 2.60 -13.88 -9.81
CA PHE A 79 1.47 -13.83 -10.74
C PHE A 79 0.33 -14.78 -10.37
N GLU A 80 0.65 -16.03 -10.01
CA GLU A 80 -0.36 -17.03 -9.63
C GLU A 80 -1.16 -16.58 -8.41
N ILE A 81 -0.48 -16.06 -7.40
CA ILE A 81 -1.07 -15.54 -6.16
C ILE A 81 -2.02 -14.37 -6.44
N SER A 82 -1.66 -13.43 -7.32
CA SER A 82 -2.56 -12.33 -7.71
C SER A 82 -3.84 -12.83 -8.38
N VAL A 83 -3.76 -13.89 -9.20
CA VAL A 83 -4.95 -14.50 -9.80
C VAL A 83 -5.78 -15.26 -8.75
N THR A 84 -5.14 -15.93 -7.80
CA THR A 84 -5.82 -16.57 -6.67
C THR A 84 -6.61 -15.56 -5.84
N SER A 85 -6.06 -14.36 -5.60
CA SER A 85 -6.75 -13.28 -4.90
C SER A 85 -8.09 -12.97 -5.56
N LEU A 86 -8.09 -12.80 -6.89
CA LEU A 86 -9.29 -12.51 -7.66
C LEU A 86 -10.29 -13.67 -7.61
N TYR A 87 -9.82 -14.91 -7.78
CA TYR A 87 -10.68 -16.07 -7.69
C TYR A 87 -11.39 -16.20 -6.34
N LEU A 88 -10.66 -16.02 -5.23
CA LEU A 88 -11.22 -16.15 -3.90
C LEU A 88 -12.14 -14.98 -3.54
N ASN A 89 -11.85 -13.76 -4.02
CA ASN A 89 -12.74 -12.61 -3.81
C ASN A 89 -14.09 -12.79 -4.50
N GLU A 90 -14.09 -13.34 -5.73
CA GLU A 90 -15.31 -13.68 -6.47
C GLU A 90 -16.04 -14.91 -5.89
N ASN A 91 -15.37 -15.73 -5.08
CA ASN A 91 -15.89 -16.99 -4.55
C ASN A 91 -15.62 -17.11 -3.05
N ASN A 92 -16.07 -16.14 -2.25
CA ASN A 92 -15.80 -16.09 -0.81
C ASN A 92 -16.15 -17.40 -0.07
N ASP A 93 -17.17 -18.13 -0.51
CA ASP A 93 -17.59 -19.41 0.08
C ASP A 93 -16.53 -20.53 -0.01
N VAL A 94 -15.61 -20.46 -0.98
CA VAL A 94 -14.57 -21.50 -1.14
C VAL A 94 -13.29 -21.22 -0.36
N ILE A 95 -13.18 -20.08 0.33
CA ILE A 95 -11.97 -19.75 1.09
C ILE A 95 -11.68 -20.74 2.21
N THR A 96 -12.73 -21.28 2.84
CA THR A 96 -12.58 -22.31 3.88
C THR A 96 -11.95 -23.59 3.30
N GLN A 97 -12.27 -23.93 2.05
CA GLN A 97 -11.68 -25.08 1.35
C GLN A 97 -10.22 -24.80 0.98
N TRP A 98 -9.92 -23.57 0.53
CA TRP A 98 -8.56 -23.12 0.25
C TRP A 98 -7.67 -23.17 1.50
N ASN A 99 -8.16 -22.66 2.62
CA ASN A 99 -7.46 -22.69 3.92
C ASN A 99 -7.19 -24.13 4.41
N LYS A 100 -8.08 -25.07 4.09
CA LYS A 100 -7.91 -26.51 4.36
C LYS A 100 -7.00 -27.22 3.36
N ARG A 101 -6.43 -26.50 2.38
CA ARG A 101 -5.53 -27.02 1.34
C ARG A 101 -6.16 -28.16 0.53
N GLN A 102 -7.45 -28.03 0.22
CA GLN A 102 -8.15 -29.01 -0.61
C GLN A 102 -7.69 -28.91 -2.07
N ASN A 103 -8.03 -29.91 -2.89
CA ASN A 103 -7.75 -29.89 -4.33
C ASN A 103 -8.71 -28.91 -5.05
N GLY A 104 -8.38 -28.52 -6.29
CA GLY A 104 -9.23 -27.64 -7.11
C GLY A 104 -8.74 -26.19 -7.22
N PHE A 105 -7.72 -25.81 -6.44
CA PHE A 105 -7.10 -24.48 -6.47
C PHE A 105 -5.87 -24.42 -7.38
N GLU A 106 -5.72 -25.35 -8.32
CA GLU A 106 -4.73 -25.27 -9.37
C GLU A 106 -5.05 -24.08 -10.30
N GLN A 107 -4.02 -23.35 -10.75
CA GLN A 107 -4.19 -22.11 -11.51
C GLN A 107 -5.14 -22.24 -12.71
N ASN A 108 -5.03 -23.33 -13.48
CA ASN A 108 -5.89 -23.58 -14.63
C ASN A 108 -7.37 -23.71 -14.26
N ASN A 109 -7.67 -24.33 -13.11
CA ASN A 109 -9.03 -24.52 -12.63
C ASN A 109 -9.63 -23.16 -12.21
N MET A 110 -8.88 -22.37 -11.44
CA MET A 110 -9.29 -21.03 -11.02
C MET A 110 -9.53 -20.10 -12.23
N ILE A 111 -8.62 -20.09 -13.21
CA ILE A 111 -8.78 -19.28 -14.44
C ILE A 111 -10.02 -19.71 -15.22
N GLN A 112 -10.29 -21.01 -15.36
CA GLN A 112 -11.48 -21.50 -16.05
C GLN A 112 -12.78 -21.11 -15.33
N SER A 113 -12.76 -21.06 -13.99
CA SER A 113 -13.90 -20.62 -13.18
C SER A 113 -14.17 -19.13 -13.39
N LEU A 114 -13.13 -18.29 -13.24
CA LEU A 114 -13.22 -16.84 -13.45
C LEU A 114 -13.78 -16.48 -14.84
N LYS A 115 -13.31 -17.18 -15.89
CA LYS A 115 -13.82 -17.00 -17.26
C LYS A 115 -15.32 -17.27 -17.42
N LYS A 116 -15.89 -18.14 -16.59
CA LYS A 116 -17.32 -18.48 -16.67
C LYS A 116 -18.17 -17.50 -15.87
N GLN A 117 -17.68 -17.12 -14.68
CA GLN A 117 -18.49 -16.53 -13.62
C GLN A 117 -18.42 -15.01 -13.55
N SER A 118 -17.28 -14.39 -13.85
CA SER A 118 -17.08 -12.95 -13.60
C SER A 118 -17.17 -12.15 -14.90
N ASP A 119 -18.19 -11.30 -15.00
CA ASP A 119 -18.37 -10.41 -16.16
C ASP A 119 -17.33 -9.29 -16.16
N ASP A 120 -16.94 -8.78 -14.99
CA ASP A 120 -15.84 -7.81 -14.83
C ASP A 120 -14.50 -8.40 -15.29
N TYR A 121 -14.23 -9.66 -14.93
CA TYR A 121 -13.07 -10.39 -15.43
C TYR A 121 -13.09 -10.54 -16.95
N LYS A 122 -14.25 -10.82 -17.55
CA LYS A 122 -14.38 -10.93 -19.01
C LYS A 122 -14.15 -9.58 -19.68
N GLU A 123 -14.76 -8.50 -19.18
CA GLU A 123 -14.58 -7.16 -19.72
C GLU A 123 -13.11 -6.75 -19.67
N LEU A 124 -12.49 -6.86 -18.49
CA LEU A 124 -11.12 -6.39 -18.26
C LEU A 124 -10.09 -7.33 -18.89
N ARG A 125 -10.09 -8.62 -18.54
CA ARG A 125 -9.05 -9.56 -18.99
C ARG A 125 -9.25 -10.00 -20.44
N GLU A 126 -10.49 -10.31 -20.84
CA GLU A 126 -10.78 -10.85 -22.16
C GLU A 126 -11.15 -9.79 -23.19
N GLY A 127 -11.54 -8.59 -22.75
CA GLY A 127 -11.76 -7.41 -23.57
C GLY A 127 -10.56 -6.46 -23.53
N VAL A 128 -10.62 -5.48 -22.63
CA VAL A 128 -9.78 -4.27 -22.61
C VAL A 128 -8.28 -4.59 -22.54
N LEU A 129 -7.88 -5.51 -21.68
CA LEU A 129 -6.49 -5.84 -21.39
C LEU A 129 -6.02 -7.15 -22.03
N LYS A 130 -6.81 -7.74 -22.93
CA LYS A 130 -6.45 -9.00 -23.60
C LYS A 130 -5.06 -8.96 -24.24
N PRO A 131 -4.67 -7.92 -25.00
CA PRO A 131 -3.33 -7.86 -25.61
C PRO A 131 -2.20 -7.90 -24.58
N TYR A 132 -2.41 -7.29 -23.40
CA TYR A 132 -1.45 -7.31 -22.31
C TYR A 132 -1.26 -8.73 -21.75
N PHE A 133 -2.36 -9.41 -21.45
CA PHE A 133 -2.32 -10.78 -20.91
C PHE A 133 -1.77 -11.81 -21.91
N ASP A 134 -2.02 -11.63 -23.21
CA ASP A 134 -1.42 -12.48 -24.24
C ASP A 134 0.11 -12.33 -24.28
N ARG A 135 0.64 -11.10 -24.18
CA ARG A 135 2.08 -10.87 -24.07
C ARG A 135 2.65 -11.47 -22.78
N LEU A 136 1.97 -11.29 -21.66
CA LEU A 136 2.40 -11.82 -20.38
C LEU A 136 2.47 -13.36 -20.40
N ARG A 137 1.50 -14.03 -21.05
CA ARG A 137 1.53 -15.49 -21.24
C ARG A 137 2.80 -15.95 -21.96
N VAL A 138 3.21 -15.24 -23.01
CA VAL A 138 4.46 -15.56 -23.73
C VAL A 138 5.68 -15.43 -22.80
N VAL A 139 5.70 -14.42 -21.92
CA VAL A 139 6.76 -14.27 -20.91
C VAL A 139 6.76 -15.46 -19.94
N MET A 140 5.59 -15.85 -19.43
CA MET A 140 5.46 -17.01 -18.53
C MET A 140 5.92 -18.32 -19.18
N GLU A 141 5.55 -18.56 -20.45
CA GLU A 141 5.97 -19.74 -21.20
C GLU A 141 7.50 -19.80 -21.38
N LYS A 142 8.15 -18.64 -21.55
CA LYS A 142 9.61 -18.53 -21.57
C LYS A 142 10.24 -18.76 -20.20
N MET A 143 9.67 -18.19 -19.12
CA MET A 143 10.15 -18.43 -17.75
C MET A 143 10.11 -19.91 -17.36
N ASN A 144 9.03 -20.62 -17.75
CA ASN A 144 8.88 -22.06 -17.49
C ASN A 144 10.05 -22.89 -18.03
N LYS A 145 10.74 -22.44 -19.09
CA LYS A 145 11.93 -23.11 -19.60
C LYS A 145 13.07 -23.12 -18.57
N TYR A 146 13.25 -22.03 -17.83
CA TYR A 146 14.27 -21.93 -16.78
C TYR A 146 13.89 -22.69 -15.51
N ILE A 147 12.61 -22.65 -15.13
CA ILE A 147 12.08 -23.38 -13.97
C ILE A 147 12.25 -24.89 -14.18
N HIS A 148 11.87 -25.40 -15.36
CA HIS A 148 11.92 -26.84 -15.68
C HIS A 148 13.23 -27.29 -16.33
N LYS A 149 14.27 -26.45 -16.32
CA LYS A 149 15.60 -26.74 -16.89
C LYS A 149 15.56 -27.28 -18.32
N GLN A 150 14.70 -26.71 -19.16
CA GLN A 150 14.52 -27.11 -20.56
C GLN A 150 15.59 -26.47 -21.45
N GLY A 151 16.52 -27.30 -21.93
CA GLY A 151 17.63 -26.89 -22.79
C GLY A 151 18.88 -26.54 -22.01
N PHE A 152 20.05 -26.82 -22.59
CA PHE A 152 21.35 -26.70 -21.90
C PHE A 152 21.65 -25.30 -21.33
N SER A 153 21.18 -24.23 -21.99
CA SER A 153 21.36 -22.85 -21.53
C SER A 153 20.70 -22.53 -20.18
N THR A 154 19.75 -23.36 -19.73
CA THR A 154 19.04 -23.18 -18.46
C THR A 154 19.67 -23.92 -17.28
N MET A 155 20.63 -24.82 -17.56
CA MET A 155 21.33 -25.62 -16.54
C MET A 155 22.48 -24.84 -15.90
N TYR A 156 22.69 -25.03 -14.61
CA TYR A 156 23.80 -24.40 -13.87
C TYR A 156 25.16 -24.85 -14.36
N THR A 157 25.32 -26.17 -14.48
CA THR A 157 26.60 -26.82 -14.82
C THR A 157 27.10 -26.43 -16.20
N MET A 158 26.20 -26.17 -17.14
CA MET A 158 26.56 -25.75 -18.49
C MET A 158 27.21 -24.37 -18.53
N ARG A 159 26.91 -23.48 -17.58
CA ARG A 159 27.51 -22.13 -17.57
C ARG A 159 29.02 -22.15 -17.34
N TYR A 160 29.48 -23.15 -16.60
CA TYR A 160 30.89 -23.31 -16.22
C TYR A 160 31.59 -24.40 -17.03
N SER A 161 30.86 -25.10 -17.91
CA SER A 161 31.47 -26.07 -18.82
C SER A 161 32.27 -25.37 -19.92
N PHE A 162 33.31 -26.03 -20.42
CA PHE A 162 34.13 -25.51 -21.52
C PHE A 162 33.30 -25.21 -22.77
N GLU A 163 32.31 -26.04 -23.07
CA GLU A 163 31.41 -25.86 -24.20
C GLU A 163 30.40 -24.74 -23.95
N GLY A 164 29.80 -24.68 -22.76
CA GLY A 164 28.78 -23.69 -22.47
C GLY A 164 29.31 -22.27 -22.29
N ARG A 165 30.58 -22.08 -21.91
CA ARG A 165 31.24 -20.76 -21.93
C ARG A 165 31.30 -20.10 -23.32
N LYS A 166 31.15 -20.88 -24.41
CA LYS A 166 31.08 -20.34 -25.77
C LYS A 166 29.71 -19.75 -26.11
N PHE A 167 28.66 -20.17 -25.41
CA PHE A 167 27.26 -19.85 -25.74
C PHE A 167 26.53 -19.09 -24.63
N TYR A 168 26.96 -19.25 -23.38
CA TYR A 168 26.38 -18.60 -22.23
C TYR A 168 26.95 -17.19 -22.09
N LYS A 169 26.06 -16.20 -22.05
CA LYS A 169 26.38 -14.83 -21.70
C LYS A 169 25.55 -14.46 -20.48
N GLU A 170 26.23 -14.11 -19.40
CA GLU A 170 25.60 -13.69 -18.14
C GLU A 170 24.60 -12.54 -18.38
N GLU A 171 25.00 -11.56 -19.20
CA GLU A 171 24.17 -10.44 -19.62
C GLU A 171 22.82 -10.87 -20.23
N ASN A 172 22.79 -11.93 -21.04
CA ASN A 172 21.54 -12.43 -21.62
C ASN A 172 20.59 -12.94 -20.54
N LEU A 173 21.11 -13.59 -19.50
CA LEU A 173 20.30 -14.04 -18.38
C LEU A 173 19.81 -12.85 -17.55
N ILE A 174 20.69 -11.90 -17.25
CA ILE A 174 20.33 -10.68 -16.51
C ILE A 174 19.22 -9.93 -17.25
N ASN A 175 19.38 -9.70 -18.55
CA ASN A 175 18.40 -9.00 -19.38
C ASN A 175 17.06 -9.76 -19.44
N PHE A 176 17.12 -11.08 -19.60
CA PHE A 176 15.92 -11.92 -19.61
C PHE A 176 15.21 -11.90 -18.25
N PHE A 177 15.93 -12.10 -17.15
CA PHE A 177 15.37 -12.02 -15.81
C PHE A 177 14.78 -10.65 -15.52
N THR A 178 15.48 -9.57 -15.88
CA THR A 178 14.99 -8.19 -15.71
C THR A 178 13.69 -7.97 -16.47
N SER A 179 13.60 -8.45 -17.70
CA SER A 179 12.37 -8.37 -18.50
C SER A 179 11.21 -9.15 -17.87
N CYS A 180 11.49 -10.36 -17.35
CA CYS A 180 10.52 -11.16 -16.61
C CYS A 180 10.07 -10.50 -15.30
N LEU A 181 11.02 -9.94 -14.53
CA LEU A 181 10.75 -9.24 -13.28
C LEU A 181 9.83 -8.04 -13.53
N LYS A 182 10.17 -7.18 -14.50
CA LYS A 182 9.33 -6.03 -14.88
C LYS A 182 7.93 -6.46 -15.29
N ALA A 183 7.82 -7.50 -16.13
CA ALA A 183 6.53 -8.04 -16.55
C ALA A 183 5.70 -8.58 -15.38
N CYS A 184 6.34 -9.23 -14.39
CA CYS A 184 5.64 -9.73 -13.21
C CYS A 184 5.23 -8.61 -12.24
N ILE A 185 6.06 -7.58 -12.03
CA ILE A 185 5.67 -6.38 -11.26
C ILE A 185 4.44 -5.74 -11.90
N GLY A 186 4.49 -5.48 -13.22
CA GLY A 186 3.37 -4.93 -13.97
C GLY A 186 2.13 -5.83 -13.90
N ALA A 187 2.30 -7.16 -13.96
CA ALA A 187 1.17 -8.08 -13.91
C ALA A 187 0.45 -8.06 -12.55
N VAL A 188 1.21 -8.02 -11.46
CA VAL A 188 0.65 -7.89 -10.11
C VAL A 188 -0.09 -6.56 -9.97
N ALA A 189 0.51 -5.46 -10.45
CA ALA A 189 -0.11 -4.14 -10.44
C ALA A 189 -1.40 -4.06 -11.29
N VAL A 190 -1.41 -4.70 -12.46
CA VAL A 190 -2.60 -4.78 -13.32
C VAL A 190 -3.70 -5.62 -12.65
N TRP A 191 -3.37 -6.74 -12.02
CA TRP A 191 -4.36 -7.52 -11.27
C TRP A 191 -4.95 -6.77 -10.09
N ARG A 192 -4.13 -5.94 -9.45
CA ARG A 192 -4.56 -5.08 -8.35
C ARG A 192 -5.66 -4.12 -8.79
N ILE A 193 -5.46 -3.44 -9.92
CA ILE A 193 -6.43 -2.45 -10.44
C ILE A 193 -7.67 -3.09 -11.06
N VAL A 194 -7.60 -4.37 -11.43
CA VAL A 194 -8.78 -5.14 -11.84
C VAL A 194 -9.72 -5.42 -10.66
N LEU A 195 -9.17 -5.60 -9.46
CA LEU A 195 -9.95 -5.80 -8.23
C LEU A 195 -10.41 -4.47 -7.62
N ASP A 196 -9.55 -3.47 -7.70
CA ASP A 196 -9.75 -2.19 -7.04
C ASP A 196 -9.07 -1.06 -7.82
N PRO A 197 -9.84 -0.14 -8.45
CA PRO A 197 -9.29 0.88 -9.32
C PRO A 197 -8.50 1.96 -8.59
N MET A 198 -8.54 2.03 -7.26
CA MET A 198 -8.02 3.17 -6.49
C MET A 198 -6.56 3.53 -6.81
N PRO A 199 -5.57 2.60 -6.87
CA PRO A 199 -4.19 2.97 -7.18
C PRO A 199 -4.03 3.63 -8.56
N ALA A 200 -4.85 3.22 -9.54
CA ALA A 200 -4.86 3.84 -10.87
C ALA A 200 -5.65 5.16 -10.88
N LEU A 201 -6.74 5.23 -10.12
CA LEU A 201 -7.61 6.41 -10.09
C LEU A 201 -6.94 7.60 -9.41
N LEU A 202 -6.25 7.35 -8.30
CA LEU A 202 -5.55 8.37 -7.51
C LEU A 202 -4.33 8.95 -8.23
N ASN A 203 -3.86 8.32 -9.33
CA ASN A 203 -2.86 8.91 -10.21
C ASN A 203 -3.37 10.21 -10.87
N ASP A 204 -4.70 10.35 -11.07
CA ASP A 204 -5.32 11.61 -11.46
C ASP A 204 -5.40 12.56 -10.26
N LYS A 205 -4.57 13.61 -10.27
CA LYS A 205 -4.48 14.58 -9.17
C LYS A 205 -5.78 15.30 -8.87
N VAL A 206 -6.64 15.53 -9.87
CA VAL A 206 -7.93 16.19 -9.66
C VAL A 206 -8.87 15.24 -8.92
N ILE A 207 -8.88 13.97 -9.29
CA ILE A 207 -9.69 12.97 -8.58
C ILE A 207 -9.15 12.73 -7.18
N PHE A 208 -7.83 12.65 -7.00
CA PHE A 208 -7.23 12.48 -5.67
C PHE A 208 -7.63 13.63 -4.73
N ARG A 209 -7.66 14.87 -5.22
CA ARG A 209 -8.15 16.03 -4.46
C ARG A 209 -9.65 16.00 -4.15
N LYS A 210 -10.40 15.02 -4.64
CA LYS A 210 -11.83 14.85 -4.37
C LYS A 210 -12.11 13.65 -3.46
N THR A 211 -11.07 13.00 -2.94
CA THR A 211 -11.20 11.84 -2.04
C THR A 211 -11.07 12.22 -0.58
N THR A 212 -11.66 11.43 0.30
CA THR A 212 -11.37 11.47 1.75
C THR A 212 -10.04 10.78 2.05
N GLU A 213 -9.65 10.66 3.32
CA GLU A 213 -8.48 9.87 3.71
C GLU A 213 -8.53 8.47 3.06
N MET A 214 -7.43 8.11 2.40
CA MET A 214 -7.27 6.86 1.65
C MET A 214 -6.14 6.06 2.26
N CYS A 215 -6.36 4.75 2.44
CA CYS A 215 -5.27 3.83 2.79
C CYS A 215 -4.44 3.39 1.57
N THR A 216 -4.85 3.80 0.37
CA THR A 216 -4.24 3.45 -0.91
C THR A 216 -3.35 4.58 -1.40
N GLU A 217 -2.10 4.27 -1.76
CA GLU A 217 -1.23 5.19 -2.49
C GLU A 217 -1.43 5.07 -4.02
N PRO A 218 -1.33 6.18 -4.77
CA PRO A 218 -1.41 6.15 -6.22
C PRO A 218 -0.20 5.48 -6.86
N TYR A 219 -0.39 4.83 -8.00
CA TYR A 219 0.72 4.52 -8.89
C TYR A 219 1.28 5.80 -9.50
N SER A 220 2.60 5.95 -9.45
CA SER A 220 3.28 7.07 -10.13
C SER A 220 3.32 6.88 -11.63
N ASP A 221 3.53 7.98 -12.35
CA ASP A 221 3.74 7.95 -13.79
C ASP A 221 4.97 7.11 -14.17
N GLU A 222 6.05 7.23 -13.39
CA GLU A 222 7.27 6.44 -13.60
C GLU A 222 7.02 4.94 -13.42
N PHE A 223 6.23 4.56 -12.42
CA PHE A 223 5.86 3.17 -12.18
C PHE A 223 4.98 2.61 -13.32
N ILE A 224 3.99 3.40 -13.75
CA ILE A 224 3.10 3.04 -14.86
C ILE A 224 3.92 2.81 -16.14
N ASP A 225 4.83 3.74 -16.47
CA ASP A 225 5.61 3.67 -17.70
C ASP A 225 6.60 2.50 -17.71
N GLU A 226 7.24 2.22 -16.57
CA GLU A 226 8.27 1.19 -16.44
C GLU A 226 7.70 -0.24 -16.40
N TYR A 227 6.53 -0.46 -15.78
CA TYR A 227 6.03 -1.80 -15.48
C TYR A 227 4.75 -2.19 -16.19
N MET A 228 3.78 -1.27 -16.27
CA MET A 228 2.46 -1.56 -16.86
C MET A 228 2.44 -1.24 -18.36
N GLY A 229 3.09 -0.14 -18.73
CA GLY A 229 3.05 0.48 -20.04
C GLY A 229 1.88 1.45 -20.17
N ARG A 230 2.18 2.70 -20.58
CA ARG A 230 1.19 3.78 -20.71
C ARG A 230 -0.02 3.42 -21.56
N GLU A 231 0.20 2.72 -22.67
CA GLU A 231 -0.88 2.28 -23.57
C GLU A 231 -1.89 1.37 -22.86
N VAL A 232 -1.40 0.44 -22.03
CA VAL A 232 -2.22 -0.51 -21.27
C VAL A 232 -3.00 0.24 -20.19
N PHE A 233 -2.37 1.21 -19.54
CA PHE A 233 -3.01 2.06 -18.53
C PHE A 233 -4.15 2.90 -19.13
N GLU A 234 -3.92 3.56 -20.27
CA GLU A 234 -4.98 4.33 -20.94
C GLU A 234 -6.11 3.45 -21.48
N GLN A 235 -5.81 2.22 -21.91
CA GLN A 235 -6.83 1.22 -22.23
C GLN A 235 -7.65 0.86 -20.99
N TYR A 236 -7.01 0.54 -19.87
CA TYR A 236 -7.68 0.22 -18.60
C TYR A 236 -8.65 1.33 -18.16
N LYS A 237 -8.28 2.59 -18.34
CA LYS A 237 -9.14 3.73 -18.00
C LYS A 237 -10.47 3.74 -18.77
N GLN A 238 -10.59 3.01 -19.88
CA GLN A 238 -11.85 2.87 -20.62
C GLN A 238 -12.79 1.80 -20.03
N SER A 239 -12.36 1.06 -19.02
CA SER A 239 -13.19 0.04 -18.35
C SER A 239 -14.36 0.65 -17.59
N THR A 240 -15.45 -0.11 -17.48
CA THR A 240 -16.63 0.25 -16.70
C THR A 240 -16.24 0.56 -15.25
N LEU A 241 -15.45 -0.31 -14.62
CA LEU A 241 -14.99 -0.17 -13.24
C LEU A 241 -14.30 1.19 -13.00
N TYR A 242 -13.33 1.55 -13.84
CA TYR A 242 -12.63 2.83 -13.69
C TYR A 242 -13.58 4.01 -13.90
N GLN A 243 -14.40 3.98 -14.93
CA GLN A 243 -15.30 5.10 -15.29
C GLN A 243 -16.39 5.34 -14.23
N GLU A 244 -16.90 4.28 -13.61
CA GLU A 244 -17.88 4.39 -12.52
C GLU A 244 -17.27 5.05 -11.28
N TYR A 245 -16.08 4.61 -10.86
CA TYR A 245 -15.37 5.21 -9.73
C TYR A 245 -14.95 6.65 -10.03
N TYR A 246 -14.44 6.92 -11.23
CA TYR A 246 -14.11 8.27 -11.66
C TYR A 246 -15.33 9.18 -11.59
N LYS A 247 -16.48 8.75 -12.12
CA LYS A 247 -17.74 9.50 -12.06
C LYS A 247 -18.20 9.72 -10.63
N TYR A 248 -18.10 8.70 -9.77
CA TYR A 248 -18.45 8.79 -8.36
C TYR A 248 -17.62 9.87 -7.65
N PHE A 249 -16.30 9.86 -7.76
CA PHE A 249 -15.48 10.86 -7.08
C PHE A 249 -15.55 12.25 -7.72
N ASN A 250 -15.72 12.31 -9.04
CA ASN A 250 -15.77 13.59 -9.74
C ASN A 250 -16.98 14.47 -9.33
N GLN A 251 -17.99 13.90 -8.67
CA GLN A 251 -19.14 14.64 -8.15
C GLN A 251 -18.81 15.48 -6.90
N PHE A 252 -17.71 15.19 -6.20
CA PHE A 252 -17.31 15.90 -4.99
C PHE A 252 -16.52 17.17 -5.32
N GLU A 253 -16.52 18.07 -4.35
CA GLU A 253 -15.75 19.31 -4.39
C GLU A 253 -14.25 19.01 -4.36
N GLU A 254 -13.47 19.74 -5.16
CA GLU A 254 -12.02 19.62 -5.16
C GLU A 254 -11.42 20.38 -3.96
N GLN A 255 -10.56 19.68 -3.22
CA GLN A 255 -9.85 20.23 -2.06
C GLN A 255 -8.72 21.15 -2.50
N ASN A 256 -8.64 22.31 -1.86
CA ASN A 256 -7.44 23.13 -1.88
C ASN A 256 -6.27 22.42 -1.19
N GLU A 257 -5.07 22.96 -1.36
CA GLU A 257 -3.84 22.33 -0.86
C GLU A 257 -3.83 22.16 0.67
N ALA A 258 -4.37 23.13 1.41
CA ALA A 258 -4.41 23.08 2.86
C ALA A 258 -5.33 21.97 3.38
N ILE A 259 -6.55 21.85 2.83
CA ILE A 259 -7.48 20.77 3.18
C ILE A 259 -6.91 19.40 2.80
N PHE A 260 -6.32 19.29 1.61
CA PHE A 260 -5.70 18.04 1.14
C PHE A 260 -4.60 17.56 2.09
N ASN A 261 -3.74 18.47 2.55
CA ASN A 261 -2.66 18.15 3.48
C ASN A 261 -3.17 17.71 4.86
N ILE A 262 -4.30 18.25 5.31
CA ILE A 262 -4.93 17.84 6.58
C ILE A 262 -5.47 16.42 6.46
N ILE A 263 -6.26 16.15 5.43
CA ILE A 263 -6.95 14.86 5.25
C ILE A 263 -5.96 13.73 4.95
N HIS A 264 -5.00 13.96 4.04
CA HIS A 264 -4.14 12.88 3.53
C HIS A 264 -2.80 12.75 4.26
N TYR A 265 -2.33 13.82 4.90
CA TYR A 265 -1.02 13.82 5.56
C TYR A 265 -1.07 14.24 7.02
N GLN A 266 -2.25 14.59 7.55
CA GLN A 266 -2.44 15.05 8.93
C GLN A 266 -1.53 16.26 9.27
N ILE A 267 -1.29 17.13 8.28
CA ILE A 267 -0.48 18.34 8.43
C ILE A 267 -1.40 19.56 8.45
N ILE A 268 -1.28 20.39 9.49
CA ILE A 268 -2.00 21.66 9.63
C ILE A 268 -0.97 22.80 9.61
N ASP A 269 -0.82 23.48 8.47
CA ASP A 269 -0.01 24.70 8.41
C ASP A 269 -0.84 25.90 8.90
N ARG A 270 -0.37 26.54 9.97
CA ARG A 270 -1.03 27.71 10.57
C ARG A 270 -1.06 28.92 9.61
N ASN A 271 -0.15 28.98 8.66
CA ASN A 271 -0.14 30.04 7.64
C ASN A 271 -1.32 29.90 6.67
N ASP A 272 -1.95 28.72 6.60
CA ASP A 272 -3.03 28.42 5.67
C ASP A 272 -4.42 28.50 6.31
N PHE A 273 -4.56 29.03 7.53
CA PHE A 273 -5.86 29.07 8.22
C PHE A 273 -6.96 29.76 7.43
N ASP A 274 -6.65 30.81 6.66
CA ASP A 274 -7.63 31.47 5.79
C ASP A 274 -8.11 30.54 4.67
N GLU A 275 -7.23 29.71 4.11
CA GLU A 275 -7.59 28.73 3.07
C GLU A 275 -8.32 27.52 3.67
N ILE A 276 -7.91 27.07 4.86
CA ILE A 276 -8.59 26.00 5.61
C ILE A 276 -10.03 26.45 5.91
N TRP A 277 -10.22 27.68 6.39
CA TRP A 277 -11.55 28.20 6.73
C TRP A 277 -12.52 28.20 5.53
N LYS A 278 -12.03 28.49 4.31
CA LYS A 278 -12.87 28.49 3.10
C LYS A 278 -13.47 27.13 2.75
N GLN A 279 -12.82 26.04 3.14
CA GLN A 279 -13.24 24.67 2.82
C GLN A 279 -13.30 23.75 4.05
N MET A 280 -13.50 24.34 5.24
CA MET A 280 -13.53 23.59 6.51
C MET A 280 -14.67 22.57 6.58
N HIS A 281 -15.73 22.75 5.78
CA HIS A 281 -16.85 21.81 5.65
C HIS A 281 -16.47 20.47 5.00
N LEU A 282 -15.30 20.39 4.34
CA LEU A 282 -14.78 19.15 3.77
C LEU A 282 -14.07 18.27 4.81
N LEU A 283 -13.71 18.83 5.96
CA LEU A 283 -13.04 18.12 7.04
C LEU A 283 -14.04 17.31 7.88
N GLY A 284 -13.62 16.12 8.31
CA GLY A 284 -14.28 15.33 9.35
C GLY A 284 -14.24 16.03 10.71
N ILE A 285 -15.02 15.55 11.68
CA ILE A 285 -15.15 16.24 12.97
C ILE A 285 -13.83 16.24 13.74
N GLN A 286 -13.07 15.13 13.72
CA GLN A 286 -11.75 15.05 14.36
C GLN A 286 -10.77 16.07 13.77
N GLU A 287 -10.73 16.20 12.44
CA GLU A 287 -9.89 17.16 11.72
C GLU A 287 -10.28 18.60 12.04
N GLN A 288 -11.59 18.90 12.07
CA GLN A 288 -12.09 20.22 12.47
C GLN A 288 -11.66 20.56 13.91
N VAL A 289 -11.79 19.63 14.85
CA VAL A 289 -11.35 19.82 16.23
C VAL A 289 -9.84 20.05 16.29
N ALA A 290 -9.03 19.29 15.53
CA ALA A 290 -7.59 19.48 15.47
C ALA A 290 -7.21 20.89 14.98
N VAL A 291 -7.83 21.36 13.89
CA VAL A 291 -7.64 22.71 13.35
C VAL A 291 -8.02 23.76 14.40
N LEU A 292 -9.19 23.66 15.01
CA LEU A 292 -9.67 24.65 15.99
C LEU A 292 -8.76 24.71 17.23
N PHE A 293 -8.28 23.57 17.72
CA PHE A 293 -7.31 23.56 18.81
C PHE A 293 -6.04 24.32 18.45
N MET A 294 -5.49 24.05 17.26
CA MET A 294 -4.30 24.77 16.78
C MET A 294 -4.57 26.25 16.51
N MET A 295 -5.77 26.64 16.05
CA MET A 295 -6.12 28.05 15.87
C MET A 295 -6.19 28.82 17.20
N LEU A 296 -6.60 28.16 18.29
CA LEU A 296 -6.75 28.78 19.60
C LEU A 296 -5.43 28.92 20.38
N SER A 297 -4.37 28.23 19.98
CA SER A 297 -3.09 28.26 20.68
C SER A 297 -1.91 28.10 19.74
N ASP A 298 -0.96 29.04 19.77
CA ASP A 298 0.30 28.99 19.02
C ASP A 298 1.32 28.01 19.63
N HIS A 299 1.04 27.48 20.82
CA HIS A 299 1.93 26.56 21.53
C HIS A 299 1.82 25.11 21.03
N ILE A 300 0.69 24.75 20.42
CA ILE A 300 0.39 23.37 20.03
C ILE A 300 1.22 22.92 18.84
N VAL A 301 1.96 21.83 19.06
CA VAL A 301 2.77 21.14 18.05
C VAL A 301 1.99 19.97 17.46
N ARG A 302 1.27 19.21 18.29
CA ARG A 302 0.48 18.05 17.85
C ARG A 302 -0.88 17.98 18.53
N VAL A 303 -1.88 17.50 17.81
CA VAL A 303 -3.18 17.07 18.33
C VAL A 303 -3.39 15.61 17.97
N ILE A 304 -3.70 14.79 18.98
CA ILE A 304 -3.67 13.33 18.91
C ILE A 304 -5.05 12.78 19.33
N PHE A 305 -5.60 11.88 18.50
CA PHE A 305 -6.86 11.18 18.72
C PHE A 305 -6.65 9.66 18.72
N GLY A 306 -7.68 8.90 19.13
CA GLY A 306 -7.69 7.43 19.02
C GLY A 306 -6.46 6.73 19.62
N ASN A 307 -5.88 7.26 20.70
CA ASN A 307 -4.65 6.72 21.30
C ASN A 307 -3.43 6.67 20.36
N GLY A 308 -3.27 7.68 19.51
CA GLY A 308 -2.12 7.81 18.61
C GLY A 308 -2.35 7.28 17.20
N ILE A 309 -3.59 6.88 16.87
CA ILE A 309 -3.96 6.50 15.48
C ILE A 309 -3.93 7.72 14.56
N PHE A 310 -4.48 8.85 15.02
CA PHE A 310 -4.42 10.12 14.30
C PHE A 310 -3.55 11.10 15.08
N CYS A 311 -2.60 11.72 14.38
CA CYS A 311 -1.62 12.62 14.96
C CYS A 311 -1.40 13.83 14.05
N TYR A 312 -2.29 14.81 14.16
CA TYR A 312 -2.20 16.06 13.42
C TYR A 312 -1.02 16.89 13.91
N THR A 313 -0.14 17.29 12.99
CA THR A 313 1.07 18.04 13.31
C THR A 313 1.03 19.43 12.71
N SER A 314 1.43 20.43 13.49
CA SER A 314 1.55 21.81 13.03
C SER A 314 2.94 22.12 12.47
N ASN A 315 3.07 23.25 11.80
CA ASN A 315 4.36 23.81 11.40
C ASN A 315 5.20 24.39 12.56
N VAL A 316 4.72 24.29 13.82
CA VAL A 316 5.48 24.70 15.01
C VAL A 316 6.54 23.66 15.33
N LYS A 317 7.79 24.10 15.47
CA LYS A 317 8.88 23.21 15.85
C LYS A 317 8.71 22.76 17.32
N LEU A 318 8.82 21.45 17.56
CA LEU A 318 8.90 20.91 18.91
C LEU A 318 10.21 21.35 19.58
N ASN A 319 10.13 21.94 20.77
CA ASN A 319 11.31 22.32 21.56
C ASN A 319 11.89 21.15 22.38
N GLY A 320 11.09 20.10 22.57
CA GLY A 320 11.45 18.90 23.31
C GLY A 320 12.29 17.90 22.50
N ASN A 321 12.53 16.74 23.11
CA ASN A 321 13.34 15.66 22.52
C ASN A 321 12.50 14.47 22.02
N ASP A 322 11.20 14.66 21.81
CA ASP A 322 10.32 13.60 21.36
C ASP A 322 10.51 13.29 19.86
N GLN A 323 11.11 12.13 19.59
CA GLN A 323 11.23 11.55 18.24
C GLN A 323 10.34 10.32 18.06
N SER A 324 9.52 9.97 19.05
CA SER A 324 8.72 8.75 18.98
C SER A 324 7.47 8.93 18.13
N VAL A 325 7.15 7.88 17.38
CA VAL A 325 5.81 7.61 16.86
C VAL A 325 5.23 6.56 17.80
N THR A 326 4.18 6.92 18.55
CA THR A 326 3.62 6.03 19.58
C THR A 326 2.12 5.87 19.39
N TYR A 327 1.69 4.62 19.25
CA TYR A 327 0.29 4.21 19.05
C TYR A 327 -0.06 3.09 20.03
N GLY A 328 -1.27 3.12 20.58
CA GLY A 328 -1.81 2.06 21.43
C GLY A 328 -2.53 2.56 22.68
N ASN A 329 -3.47 1.74 23.16
CA ASN A 329 -4.27 2.08 24.33
C ASN A 329 -3.39 2.31 25.56
N GLY A 330 -3.64 3.43 26.24
CA GLY A 330 -2.98 3.79 27.50
C GLY A 330 -1.52 4.25 27.37
N VAL A 331 -1.01 4.41 26.13
CA VAL A 331 0.36 4.89 25.88
C VAL A 331 0.66 6.21 26.59
N TYR A 332 -0.33 7.10 26.70
CA TYR A 332 -0.16 8.40 27.34
C TYR A 332 -0.67 8.46 28.78
N ASP A 333 -1.29 7.39 29.32
CA ASP A 333 -1.97 7.44 30.62
C ASP A 333 -1.01 7.71 31.78
N GLU A 334 0.24 7.26 31.67
CA GLU A 334 1.28 7.51 32.68
C GLU A 334 1.55 9.01 32.89
N TYR A 335 1.38 9.83 31.86
CA TYR A 335 1.62 11.28 31.95
C TYR A 335 0.49 12.03 32.66
N PHE A 336 -0.69 11.42 32.80
CA PHE A 336 -1.88 12.08 33.33
C PHE A 336 -2.28 11.61 34.73
N GLN A 337 -1.35 11.03 35.49
CA GLN A 337 -1.61 10.57 36.86
C GLN A 337 -1.83 11.71 37.86
N GLN A 338 -1.20 12.86 37.63
CA GLN A 338 -1.25 14.02 38.54
C GLN A 338 -2.26 15.09 38.11
N GLY A 339 -2.81 14.97 36.91
CA GLY A 339 -3.74 15.92 36.32
C GLY A 339 -3.80 15.75 34.81
N ASP A 340 -4.80 16.37 34.19
CA ASP A 340 -4.99 16.28 32.73
C ASP A 340 -4.28 17.40 31.96
N ILE A 341 -3.99 18.54 32.58
CA ILE A 341 -3.52 19.75 31.88
C ILE A 341 -2.05 20.04 32.20
N ASN A 342 -1.28 20.45 31.20
CA ASN A 342 0.07 20.97 31.33
C ASN A 342 1.05 20.01 32.06
N GLN A 343 0.89 18.69 31.83
CA GLN A 343 1.77 17.69 32.43
C GLN A 343 3.12 17.68 31.73
N ALA A 344 4.19 17.35 32.45
CA ALA A 344 5.53 17.32 31.89
C ALA A 344 5.67 16.18 30.87
N TYR A 345 6.22 16.47 29.69
CA TYR A 345 6.38 15.49 28.62
C TYR A 345 7.64 15.78 27.79
N LYS A 346 8.68 14.95 27.93
CA LYS A 346 9.87 14.95 27.04
C LYS A 346 10.47 16.34 26.75
N GLY A 347 10.59 17.17 27.80
CA GLY A 347 11.13 18.53 27.73
C GLY A 347 10.14 19.60 27.27
N VAL A 348 8.88 19.25 27.05
CA VAL A 348 7.74 20.13 26.78
C VAL A 348 6.56 19.72 27.67
N TYR A 349 5.33 20.01 27.23
CA TYR A 349 4.12 19.73 27.97
C TYR A 349 3.13 18.89 27.15
N ILE A 350 2.29 18.14 27.86
CA ILE A 350 1.19 17.35 27.32
C ILE A 350 -0.10 17.64 28.08
N SER A 351 -1.22 17.74 27.38
CA SER A 351 -2.54 17.93 27.97
C SER A 351 -3.56 16.95 27.39
N ARG A 352 -4.56 16.57 28.18
CA ARG A 352 -5.67 15.68 27.80
C ARG A 352 -7.01 16.36 28.01
N PHE A 353 -7.82 16.38 26.96
CA PHE A 353 -9.17 16.91 26.96
C PHE A 353 -10.15 15.76 26.73
N LYS A 354 -11.01 15.47 27.71
CA LYS A 354 -11.95 14.35 27.67
C LYS A 354 -13.26 14.75 27.01
N PHE A 355 -13.54 14.24 25.82
CA PHE A 355 -14.79 14.44 25.06
C PHE A 355 -15.65 13.19 25.19
N ASN A 356 -16.68 13.15 26.03
CA ASN A 356 -17.57 12.00 26.26
C ASN A 356 -16.86 10.62 26.22
N THR A 357 -16.77 9.98 25.04
CA THR A 357 -16.16 8.66 24.78
C THR A 357 -14.71 8.70 24.27
N GLU A 358 -14.18 9.85 23.87
CA GLU A 358 -12.84 10.03 23.30
C GLU A 358 -11.98 11.01 24.12
N CYS A 359 -10.66 10.92 23.97
CA CYS A 359 -9.71 11.88 24.53
C CYS A 359 -8.92 12.55 23.41
N VAL A 360 -8.89 13.88 23.43
CA VAL A 360 -8.00 14.68 22.60
C VAL A 360 -6.76 15.00 23.41
N ILE A 361 -5.60 14.59 22.91
CA ILE A 361 -4.32 14.84 23.55
C ILE A 361 -3.57 15.89 22.76
N THR A 362 -2.98 16.88 23.43
CA THR A 362 -2.14 17.88 22.79
C THR A 362 -0.71 17.82 23.31
N VAL A 363 0.26 17.97 22.42
CA VAL A 363 1.67 18.21 22.75
C VAL A 363 1.98 19.65 22.41
N HIS A 364 2.50 20.40 23.37
CA HIS A 364 2.64 21.85 23.25
C HIS A 364 3.89 22.37 23.98
N ASN A 365 4.48 23.45 23.45
CA ASN A 365 5.78 23.94 23.88
C ASN A 365 5.73 24.75 25.19
N ASN A 366 4.61 25.39 25.49
CA ASN A 366 4.44 26.27 26.65
C ASN A 366 3.13 25.94 27.37
N LEU A 367 3.08 26.22 28.68
CA LEU A 367 1.86 26.06 29.48
C LEU A 367 0.69 26.84 28.88
N PHE A 368 -0.48 26.20 28.79
CA PHE A 368 -1.70 26.91 28.41
C PHE A 368 -2.12 27.92 29.48
N ALA A 369 -2.52 29.11 29.02
CA ALA A 369 -3.15 30.13 29.83
C ALA A 369 -4.62 29.80 30.11
N ASP A 370 -5.18 30.36 31.17
CA ASP A 370 -6.57 30.13 31.57
C ASP A 370 -7.57 30.47 30.45
N THR A 371 -7.31 31.53 29.67
CA THR A 371 -8.14 31.92 28.52
C THR A 371 -8.13 30.88 27.39
N GLU A 372 -7.00 30.22 27.14
CA GLU A 372 -6.92 29.13 26.17
C GLU A 372 -7.72 27.92 26.66
N LEU A 373 -7.59 27.59 27.94
CA LEU A 373 -8.33 26.49 28.58
C LEU A 373 -9.84 26.71 28.53
N GLU A 374 -10.31 27.93 28.81
CA GLU A 374 -11.73 28.30 28.67
C GLU A 374 -12.24 28.09 27.24
N ASN A 375 -11.46 28.49 26.23
CA ASN A 375 -11.82 28.28 24.82
C ASN A 375 -11.86 26.79 24.45
N PHE A 376 -10.89 25.99 24.91
CA PHE A 376 -10.90 24.54 24.70
C PHE A 376 -12.09 23.86 25.38
N HIS A 377 -12.47 24.33 26.58
CA HIS A 377 -13.67 23.85 27.27
C HIS A 377 -14.94 24.16 26.48
N SER A 378 -15.07 25.35 25.89
CA SER A 378 -16.21 25.69 25.04
C SER A 378 -16.27 24.81 23.79
N LEU A 379 -15.14 24.58 23.11
CA LEU A 379 -15.09 23.64 21.98
C LEU A 379 -15.51 22.23 22.36
N LYS A 380 -15.05 21.76 23.52
CA LYS A 380 -15.45 20.45 24.04
C LYS A 380 -16.96 20.34 24.17
N GLU A 381 -17.63 21.33 24.75
CA GLU A 381 -19.09 21.29 24.90
C GLU A 381 -19.82 21.28 23.55
N GLN A 382 -19.27 21.96 22.54
CA GLN A 382 -19.86 22.01 21.20
C GLN A 382 -19.70 20.68 20.44
N PHE A 383 -18.53 20.05 20.51
CA PHE A 383 -18.18 18.92 19.65
C PHE A 383 -18.27 17.53 20.31
N ALA A 384 -18.39 17.43 21.64
CA ALA A 384 -18.40 16.14 22.34
C ALA A 384 -19.50 15.18 21.85
N ASN A 385 -20.70 15.69 21.57
CA ASN A 385 -21.79 14.85 21.07
C ASN A 385 -21.58 14.42 19.61
N LEU A 386 -20.92 15.25 18.79
CA LEU A 386 -20.63 14.95 17.38
C LEU A 386 -19.56 13.85 17.29
N LEU A 387 -18.47 13.98 18.04
CA LEU A 387 -17.41 12.97 18.11
C LEU A 387 -17.93 11.63 18.66
N GLN A 388 -18.76 11.67 19.71
CA GLN A 388 -19.38 10.46 20.22
C GLN A 388 -20.23 9.76 19.16
N LYS A 389 -21.05 10.52 18.42
CA LYS A 389 -21.89 9.96 17.35
C LYS A 389 -21.05 9.31 16.24
N GLU A 390 -19.96 9.96 15.83
CA GLU A 390 -19.03 9.42 14.83
C GLU A 390 -18.38 8.10 15.31
N SER A 391 -17.91 8.06 16.56
CA SER A 391 -17.38 6.84 17.18
C SER A 391 -18.42 5.71 17.21
N GLU A 392 -19.65 6.01 17.61
CA GLU A 392 -20.74 5.01 17.67
C GLU A 392 -21.14 4.51 16.27
N GLU A 393 -21.09 5.36 15.25
CA GLU A 393 -21.34 4.97 13.86
C GLU A 393 -20.22 4.07 13.31
N PHE A 394 -18.97 4.38 13.64
CA PHE A 394 -17.83 3.54 13.32
C PHE A 394 -17.94 2.16 13.98
N ASP A 395 -18.20 2.10 15.28
CA ASP A 395 -18.36 0.84 16.01
C ASP A 395 -19.50 -0.02 15.44
N LYS A 396 -20.66 0.60 15.11
CA LYS A 396 -21.77 -0.11 14.44
C LYS A 396 -21.36 -0.69 13.09
N LEU A 397 -20.54 0.04 12.34
CA LEU A 397 -20.04 -0.44 11.04
C LEU A 397 -19.11 -1.63 11.24
N ILE A 398 -18.17 -1.54 12.18
CA ILE A 398 -17.27 -2.65 12.56
C ILE A 398 -18.07 -3.86 13.02
N ASP A 399 -19.02 -3.70 13.93
CA ASP A 399 -19.84 -4.78 14.46
C ASP A 399 -20.67 -5.46 13.36
N LYS A 400 -21.22 -4.69 12.42
CA LYS A 400 -21.93 -5.25 11.26
C LYS A 400 -21.03 -6.15 10.42
N TYR A 401 -19.77 -5.76 10.21
CA TYR A 401 -18.83 -6.52 9.40
C TYR A 401 -18.19 -7.71 10.14
N VAL A 402 -17.88 -7.55 11.43
CA VAL A 402 -17.32 -8.63 12.26
C VAL A 402 -18.39 -9.67 12.61
N GLY A 403 -19.63 -9.23 12.86
CA GLY A 403 -20.77 -10.09 13.17
C GLY A 403 -21.23 -10.97 11.99
N ASN A 404 -21.06 -10.51 10.75
CA ASN A 404 -21.37 -11.28 9.54
C ASN A 404 -20.29 -12.32 9.17
N ASN A 405 -19.13 -12.31 9.84
CA ASN A 405 -18.01 -13.23 9.60
C ASN A 405 -17.86 -14.31 10.70
N LYS A 406 -18.90 -14.55 11.51
CA LYS A 406 -18.94 -15.64 12.51
C LYS A 406 -19.72 -16.86 12.04
#